data_AF-A0A5C8LNV8-F1
#
_entry.id   AF-A0A5C8LNV8-F1
#
_cell.length_a   1.000
_cell.length_b   1.000
_cell.length_c   1.000
_cell.angle_alpha   90.00
_cell.angle_beta   90.00
_cell.angle_gamma   90.00
#
_symmetry.space_group_name_H-M   'P 1'
#
loop_
_entity.id
_entity.type
_entity.pdbx_description
1 polymer ?
#
loop_
_entity_poly.entity_id
_entity_poly.type
_entity_poly.pdbx_seq_one_letter_code
_entity_poly.pdbx_strand_id
1 'polypeptide(L)' 'MNKEIKVSVIVPVYNLEKYIERCLYSIKKQTLENIEIIVTDELDLIA' A
#
# COMPACT_ATOMS: atom_id res chain seq x y z
N MET A 1 21.64 4.65 -10.27
CA MET A 1 21.55 4.20 -8.86
C MET A 1 20.28 3.40 -8.74
N ASN A 2 20.35 2.12 -8.35
CA ASN A 2 19.15 1.31 -8.14
C ASN A 2 18.45 1.83 -6.88
N LYS A 3 17.19 2.25 -7.00
CA LYS A 3 16.36 2.60 -5.85
C LYS A 3 15.91 1.30 -5.21
N GLU A 4 16.65 0.87 -4.20
CA GLU A 4 16.29 -0.29 -3.40
C GLU A 4 15.02 0.01 -2.59
N ILE A 5 14.04 -0.89 -2.67
CA ILE A 5 12.80 -0.81 -1.91
C ILE A 5 13.10 -1.18 -0.47
N LYS A 6 12.77 -0.29 0.47
CA LYS A 6 13.05 -0.49 1.89
C LYS A 6 11.91 -1.17 2.61
N VAL A 7 10.68 -0.90 2.18
CA VAL A 7 9.44 -1.42 2.77
C VAL A 7 8.40 -1.58 1.67
N SER A 8 7.71 -2.72 1.67
CA SER A 8 6.52 -2.95 0.85
C SER A 8 5.28 -2.94 1.73
N VAL A 9 4.29 -2.11 1.38
CA VAL A 9 3.02 -2.00 2.08
C VAL A 9 1.93 -2.62 1.21
N ILE A 10 1.33 -3.71 1.70
CA ILE A 10 0.22 -4.37 1.03
C ILE A 10 -1.08 -3.79 1.59
N VAL A 11 -1.90 -3.22 0.71
CA VAL A 11 -3.18 -2.61 1.04
C VAL A 11 -4.30 -3.45 0.40
N PRO A 12 -4.88 -4.41 1.15
CA PRO A 12 -6.07 -5.10 0.67
C PRO A 12 -7.27 -4.14 0.70
N VAL A 13 -7.99 -4.09 -0.41
CA VAL A 13 -9.21 -3.30 -0.57
C VAL A 13 -10.36 -4.24 -0.88
N TYR A 14 -11.47 -4.06 -0.19
CA TYR A 14 -12.72 -4.75 -0.48
C TYR A 14 -13.88 -3.77 -0.26
N ASN A 15 -14.59 -3.37 -1.31
CA ASN A 15 -15.68 -2.37 -1.24
C ASN A 15 -15.28 -1.06 -0.50
N LEU A 16 -14.00 -0.66 -0.54
CA LEU A 16 -13.42 0.44 0.25
C LEU A 16 -13.05 1.68 -0.59
N GLU A 17 -13.75 1.92 -1.70
CA GLU A 17 -13.48 3.02 -2.64
C GLU A 17 -13.32 4.39 -1.97
N LYS A 18 -14.03 4.64 -0.87
CA LYS A 18 -14.01 5.93 -0.15
C LYS A 18 -12.80 6.12 0.79
N TYR A 19 -12.13 5.05 1.20
CA TYR A 19 -11.06 5.13 2.21
C TYR A 19 -9.66 4.87 1.65
N ILE A 20 -9.57 4.26 0.46
CA ILE A 20 -8.29 3.94 -0.17
C ILE A 20 -7.49 5.20 -0.49
N GLU A 21 -8.13 6.26 -0.95
CA GLU A 21 -7.44 7.53 -1.26
C GLU A 21 -6.72 8.11 -0.03
N ARG A 22 -7.43 8.20 1.11
CA ARG A 22 -6.87 8.69 2.37
C ARG A 22 -5.73 7.78 2.87
N CYS A 23 -5.89 6.47 2.73
CA CYS A 23 -4.88 5.49 3.10
C CYS A 23 -3.59 5.69 2.28
N LEU A 24 -3.71 5.70 0.95
CA LEU A 24 -2.59 5.89 0.03
C LEU A 24 -1.91 7.24 0.24
N TYR A 25 -2.70 8.30 0.48
CA TYR A 25 -2.15 9.63 0.79
C TYR A 25 -1.34 9.65 2.10
N SER A 26 -1.79 8.91 3.11
CA SER A 26 -1.06 8.76 4.38
C SER A 26 0.27 8.03 4.19
N ILE A 27 0.29 6.94 3.40
CA ILE A 27 1.50 6.18 3.09
C ILE A 27 2.48 7.04 2.26
N LYS A 28 1.97 7.84 1.32
CA LYS A 28 2.78 8.75 0.51
C LYS A 28 3.46 9.87 1.33
N LYS A 29 2.89 10.23 2.50
CA LYS A 29 3.41 11.29 3.38
C LYS A 29 4.47 10.82 4.38
N GLN A 30 4.85 9.54 4.37
CA GLN A 30 5.90 9.05 5.25
C GLN A 30 7.26 9.70 4.92
N THR A 31 8.09 9.88 5.95
CA THR A 31 9.46 10.41 5.79
C THR A 31 10.42 9.38 5.20
N LEU A 32 10.05 8.10 5.21
CA LEU A 32 10.83 7.02 4.62
C LEU A 32 10.68 7.04 3.09
N GLU A 33 11.80 7.16 2.40
CA GLU A 33 11.85 7.01 0.95
C GLU A 33 11.87 5.54 0.51
N ASN A 34 11.47 5.31 -0.75
CA ASN A 34 11.47 3.99 -1.42
C ASN A 34 10.51 2.98 -0.77
N ILE A 35 9.29 3.44 -0.51
CA ILE A 35 8.16 2.58 -0.16
C ILE A 35 7.50 2.07 -1.44
N GLU A 36 7.30 0.77 -1.52
CA GLU A 36 6.42 0.13 -2.50
C GLU A 36 5.02 0.01 -1.92
N ILE A 37 3.99 0.30 -2.74
CA ILE A 37 2.61 0.13 -2.33
C ILE A 37 1.96 -0.84 -3.30
N ILE A 38 1.45 -1.96 -2.77
CA ILE A 38 0.77 -3.00 -3.53
C ILE A 38 -0.68 -2.99 -3.10
N VAL A 39 -1.59 -2.69 -4.03
CA VAL A 39 -3.03 -2.69 -3.79
C VAL A 39 -3.60 -3.99 -4.35
N THR A 40 -4.34 -4.74 -3.54
CA THR A 40 -4.97 -6.01 -3.95
C THR A 40 -6.47 -5.97 -3.66
N ASP A 41 -7.28 -6.42 -4.62
CA ASP A 41 -8.75 -6.49 -4.54
C ASP A 41 -9.26 -7.85 -4.02
N GLU A 42 -8.35 -8.80 -3.77
CA GLU A 42 -8.71 -10.14 -3.32
C GLU A 42 -8.21 -10.39 -1.89
N LEU A 43 -9.16 -10.64 -1.00
CA LEU A 43 -8.95 -11.21 0.32
C LEU A 43 -9.17 -12.73 0.22
N ASP A 44 -8.32 -13.43 -0.52
CA ASP A 44 -8.19 -14.87 -0.31
C ASP A 44 -7.35 -15.08 0.95
N LEU A 45 -8.04 -15.11 2.09
CA LEU A 45 -7.53 -15.67 3.33
C LEU A 45 -7.18 -17.14 3.08
N ILE A 46 -5.90 -17.41 2.81
CA ILE A 46 -5.35 -18.72 3.10
C ILE A 46 -5.20 -18.76 4.63
N ALA A 47 -6.11 -19.49 5.28
CA ALA A 47 -6.00 -19.86 6.69
C ALA A 47 -4.78 -20.78 6.92
#